data_AF-A0A6A4GHZ4-F1
#
_entry.id   AF-A0A6A4GHZ4-F1
#
_cell.length_a   1.000
_cell.length_b   1.000
_cell.length_c   1.000
_cell.angle_alpha   90.00
_cell.angle_beta   90.00
_cell.angle_gamma   90.00
#
_symmetry.space_group_name_H-M   'P 1'
#
loop_
_entity.id
_entity.type
_entity.pdbx_description
1 polymer ?
#
loop_
_entity_poly.entity_id
_entity_poly.type
_entity_poly.pdbx_seq_one_letter_code
_entity_poly.pdbx_strand_id
1 'polypeptide(L)'
;KGYGPLAPCTTVRNFSTMRVDCRKRFLCHPIAQAFVRRKVPFIEEPQLSDVHPSLNNADHLRAYITQAQQTMFPAGTGWEGMFSHLAENIFL
;
A
#
# COMPACT_ATOMS: atom_id res chain seq x y z
N LYS A 1 -3.57 2.42 -24.29
CA LYS A 1 -4.48 3.22 -23.43
C LYS A 1 -3.60 3.97 -22.43
N GLY A 2 -3.43 5.29 -22.61
CA GLY A 2 -2.54 6.12 -21.78
C GLY A 2 -3.33 6.85 -20.69
N TYR A 3 -2.68 7.13 -19.56
CA TYR A 3 -3.22 7.95 -18.48
C TYR A 3 -3.09 9.44 -18.85
N GLY A 4 -4.19 10.19 -18.73
CA GLY A 4 -4.26 11.62 -19.08
C GLY A 4 -3.60 12.56 -18.05
N PRO A 5 -3.58 13.88 -18.30
CA PRO A 5 -2.89 14.85 -17.46
C PRO A 5 -3.53 14.95 -16.07
N LEU A 6 -2.69 14.98 -15.03
CA LEU A 6 -3.09 15.02 -13.62
C LEU A 6 -3.84 16.33 -13.32
N ALA A 7 -5.08 16.23 -12.84
CA ALA A 7 -5.90 17.37 -12.46
C ALA A 7 -5.23 18.20 -11.34
N PRO A 8 -5.41 19.54 -11.32
CA PRO A 8 -4.84 20.39 -10.29
C PRO A 8 -5.43 20.05 -8.92
N CYS A 9 -4.55 19.77 -7.95
CA CYS A 9 -4.93 19.43 -6.58
C CYS A 9 -5.42 20.69 -5.84
N THR A 10 -6.72 20.82 -5.60
CA THR A 10 -7.35 21.97 -4.94
C THR A 10 -7.47 21.83 -3.42
N THR A 11 -6.87 20.80 -2.81
CA THR A 11 -7.09 20.54 -1.38
C THR A 11 -5.89 20.90 -0.50
N VAL A 12 -5.92 22.12 0.06
CA VAL A 12 -5.13 22.44 1.26
C VAL A 12 -5.86 21.80 2.47
N ARG A 13 -5.30 20.73 3.06
CA ARG A 13 -5.90 20.05 4.23
C ARG A 13 -5.20 20.43 5.53
N ASN A 14 -6.01 20.76 6.53
CA ASN A 14 -5.64 21.01 7.93
C ASN A 14 -5.01 19.75 8.57
N PHE A 15 -3.95 19.94 9.38
CA PHE A 15 -3.23 18.93 10.16
C PHE A 15 -4.13 17.94 10.93
N SER A 16 -5.29 18.36 11.44
CA SER A 16 -6.21 17.48 12.18
C SER A 16 -7.13 16.60 11.31
N THR A 17 -7.08 16.74 9.98
CA THR A 17 -7.69 15.82 9.00
C THR A 17 -6.67 14.92 8.30
N MET A 18 -5.40 14.98 8.74
CA MET A 18 -4.40 14.04 8.28
C MET A 18 -4.79 12.64 8.77
N ARG A 19 -5.44 11.86 7.90
CA ARG A 19 -5.23 10.41 7.89
C ARG A 19 -3.72 10.27 7.87
N VAL A 20 -3.13 9.85 9.00
CA VAL A 20 -1.70 9.57 9.14
C VAL A 20 -1.31 8.85 7.87
N ASP A 21 -0.48 9.47 7.03
CA ASP A 21 -0.22 8.93 5.70
C ASP A 21 0.50 7.60 5.88
N CYS A 22 -0.28 6.51 5.86
CA CYS A 22 0.18 5.14 6.10
C CYS A 22 1.30 4.77 5.12
N ARG A 23 1.45 5.53 4.02
CA ARG A 23 2.54 5.39 3.06
C ARG A 23 3.89 5.68 3.68
N LYS A 24 4.03 6.76 4.47
CA LYS A 24 5.27 7.01 5.20
C LYS A 24 5.56 5.91 6.22
N ARG A 25 4.55 5.44 6.97
CA ARG A 25 4.73 4.34 7.95
C ARG A 25 5.01 2.98 7.31
N PHE A 26 4.36 2.63 6.20
CA PHE A 26 4.60 1.40 5.46
C PHE A 26 6.03 1.38 4.90
N LEU A 27 6.51 2.51 4.39
CA LEU A 27 7.88 2.67 3.92
C LEU A 27 8.92 2.72 5.03
N CYS A 28 8.54 3.19 6.22
CA CYS A 28 9.36 3.10 7.42
C CYS A 28 9.36 1.69 8.04
N HIS A 29 8.56 0.74 7.54
CA HIS A 29 8.52 -0.60 8.10
C HIS A 29 9.81 -1.37 7.76
N PRO A 30 10.49 -2.01 8.73
CA PRO A 30 11.76 -2.69 8.50
C PRO A 30 11.71 -3.73 7.37
N ILE A 31 10.59 -4.46 7.25
CA ILE A 31 10.41 -5.44 6.17
C ILE A 31 10.35 -4.76 4.79
N ALA A 32 9.66 -3.62 4.68
CA ALA A 32 9.59 -2.89 3.42
C ALA A 32 10.97 -2.31 3.05
N GLN A 33 11.69 -1.76 4.01
CA GLN A 33 13.06 -1.28 3.80
C GLN A 33 14.02 -2.40 3.39
N ALA A 34 13.95 -3.55 4.05
CA ALA A 34 14.76 -4.72 3.70
C ALA A 34 14.44 -5.21 2.28
N PHE A 35 13.17 -5.23 1.88
CA PHE A 35 12.76 -5.57 0.52
C PHE A 35 13.33 -4.59 -0.51
N VAL A 36 13.19 -3.28 -0.27
CA VAL A 36 13.68 -2.24 -1.18
C VAL A 36 15.20 -2.33 -1.32
N ARG A 37 15.94 -2.41 -0.21
CA ARG A 37 17.40 -2.59 -0.20
C ARG A 37 17.85 -3.83 -0.98
N ARG A 38 17.09 -4.92 -0.88
CA ARG A 38 17.37 -6.15 -1.65
C ARG A 38 17.14 -5.97 -3.15
N LYS A 39 16.16 -5.17 -3.55
CA LYS A 39 15.80 -4.94 -4.96
C LYS A 39 16.71 -3.94 -5.66
N VAL A 40 17.16 -2.91 -4.95
CA VAL A 40 18.04 -1.86 -5.47
C VAL A 40 19.27 -1.68 -4.57
N PRO A 41 20.19 -2.66 -4.54
CA PRO A 41 21.32 -2.66 -3.61
C PRO A 41 22.40 -1.63 -3.94
N PHE A 42 22.33 -1.01 -5.12
CA PHE A 42 23.31 -0.05 -5.64
C PHE A 42 23.00 1.41 -5.23
N ILE A 43 21.91 1.65 -4.51
CA ILE A 43 21.53 2.96 -3.98
C ILE A 43 21.72 2.92 -2.47
N GLU A 44 22.49 3.86 -1.90
CA GLU A 44 22.80 3.89 -0.47
C GLU A 44 21.53 4.11 0.39
N GLU A 45 20.64 4.99 -0.07
CA GLU A 45 19.39 5.33 0.61
C GLU A 45 18.18 5.12 -0.31
N PRO A 46 17.81 3.86 -0.59
CA PRO A 46 16.82 3.57 -1.61
C PRO A 46 15.40 3.91 -1.14
N GLN A 47 14.64 4.51 -2.05
CA GLN A 47 13.23 4.82 -1.93
C GLN A 47 12.38 3.86 -2.77
N LEU A 48 11.06 3.87 -2.53
CA LEU A 48 10.16 2.99 -3.26
C LEU A 48 10.04 3.38 -4.75
N SER A 49 10.24 4.66 -5.08
CA SER A 49 10.34 5.14 -6.46
C SER A 49 11.48 4.50 -7.23
N ASP A 50 12.57 4.14 -6.55
CA ASP A 50 13.75 3.54 -7.18
C ASP A 50 13.48 2.08 -7.57
N VAL A 51 12.51 1.43 -6.91
CA VAL A 51 11.99 0.14 -7.35
C VAL A 51 11.07 0.33 -8.56
N HIS A 52 10.14 1.29 -8.50
CA HIS A 52 9.29 1.66 -9.63
C HIS A 52 8.62 3.04 -9.42
N PRO A 53 8.58 3.93 -10.44
CA PRO A 53 8.03 5.28 -10.29
C PRO A 53 6.57 5.34 -9.82
N SER A 54 5.73 4.37 -10.20
CA SER A 54 4.30 4.34 -9.77
C SER A 54 4.15 4.21 -8.25
N LEU A 55 5.15 3.69 -7.56
CA LEU A 55 5.09 3.45 -6.13
C LEU A 55 5.29 4.73 -5.29
N ASN A 56 5.70 5.84 -5.92
CA ASN A 56 5.70 7.16 -5.27
C ASN A 56 4.31 7.83 -5.25
N ASN A 57 3.36 7.29 -6.02
CA ASN A 57 1.99 7.81 -6.08
C ASN A 57 1.08 7.13 -5.06
N ALA A 58 0.30 7.95 -4.34
CA ALA A 58 -0.65 7.53 -3.32
C ALA A 58 -1.63 6.47 -3.78
N ASP A 59 -2.22 6.76 -4.92
CA ASP A 59 -3.42 6.09 -5.39
C ASP A 59 -3.02 4.79 -6.07
N HIS A 60 -1.87 4.78 -6.76
CA HIS A 60 -1.24 3.54 -7.23
C HIS A 60 -0.85 2.63 -6.07
N LEU A 61 -0.16 3.15 -5.04
CA LEU A 61 0.24 2.34 -3.89
C LEU A 61 -0.97 1.77 -3.15
N ARG A 62 -2.03 2.57 -2.96
CA ARG A 62 -3.30 2.10 -2.41
C ARG A 62 -3.93 1.01 -3.27
N ALA A 63 -3.97 1.18 -4.60
CA ALA A 63 -4.53 0.19 -5.50
C ALA A 63 -3.79 -1.16 -5.38
N TYR A 64 -2.45 -1.15 -5.33
CA TYR A 64 -1.66 -2.37 -5.12
C TYR A 64 -1.94 -3.03 -3.76
N ILE A 65 -2.01 -2.24 -2.67
CA ILE A 65 -2.30 -2.76 -1.34
C ILE A 65 -3.70 -3.39 -1.31
N THR A 66 -4.71 -2.69 -1.85
CA THR A 66 -6.09 -3.21 -1.93
C THR A 66 -6.14 -4.50 -2.74
N GLN A 67 -5.45 -4.55 -3.89
CA GLN A 67 -5.37 -5.76 -4.71
C GLN A 67 -4.75 -6.92 -3.92
N ALA A 68 -3.62 -6.70 -3.24
CA ALA A 68 -2.98 -7.73 -2.43
C ALA A 68 -3.87 -8.20 -1.26
N GLN A 69 -4.57 -7.28 -0.60
CA GLN A 69 -5.55 -7.61 0.44
C GLN A 69 -6.69 -8.45 -0.12
N GLN A 70 -7.25 -8.11 -1.28
CA GLN A 70 -8.31 -8.89 -1.91
C GLN A 70 -7.85 -10.29 -2.35
N THR A 71 -6.59 -10.46 -2.75
CA THR A 71 -6.05 -11.77 -3.09
C THR A 71 -5.88 -12.68 -1.87
N MET A 72 -5.53 -12.12 -0.70
CA MET A 72 -5.28 -12.88 0.52
C MET A 72 -6.55 -13.03 1.38
N PHE A 73 -7.41 -12.01 1.36
CA PHE A 73 -8.60 -11.87 2.16
C PHE A 73 -9.78 -11.42 1.26
N PRO A 74 -10.34 -12.34 0.45
CA PRO A 74 -11.40 -12.00 -0.50
C PRO A 74 -12.69 -11.50 0.17
N ALA A 75 -12.98 -12.00 1.37
CA ALA A 75 -14.07 -11.50 2.23
C ALA A 75 -13.71 -10.23 3.02
N GLY A 76 -12.53 -9.65 2.75
CA GLY A 76 -11.99 -8.49 3.45
C GLY A 76 -11.37 -8.83 4.80
N THR A 77 -10.99 -7.80 5.54
CA THR A 77 -10.32 -7.91 6.86
C THR A 77 -11.22 -7.48 8.02
N GLY A 78 -12.52 -7.27 7.75
CA GLY A 78 -13.52 -6.96 8.77
C GLY A 78 -14.13 -8.22 9.39
N TRP A 79 -15.24 -8.05 10.13
CA TRP A 79 -15.94 -9.15 10.80
C TRP A 79 -16.32 -10.28 9.82
N GLU A 80 -16.82 -9.95 8.64
CA GLU A 80 -17.20 -10.93 7.60
C GLU A 80 -16.00 -11.80 7.17
N GLY A 81 -14.84 -11.18 6.98
CA GLY A 81 -13.59 -11.89 6.66
C GLY A 81 -13.12 -12.78 7.80
N MET A 82 -13.24 -12.31 9.05
CA MET A 82 -12.94 -13.13 10.23
C MET A 82 -13.86 -14.35 10.31
N PHE A 83 -15.17 -14.19 10.10
CA PHE A 83 -16.11 -15.30 10.11
C PHE A 83 -15.84 -16.29 8.96
N SER A 84 -15.49 -15.78 7.78
CA SER A 84 -15.13 -16.61 6.62
C SER A 84 -13.88 -17.45 6.89
N HIS A 85 -12.82 -16.86 7.46
CA HIS A 85 -11.62 -17.60 7.87
C HIS A 85 -11.89 -18.62 9.00
N LEU A 86 -12.75 -18.29 9.97
CA LEU A 86 -13.09 -19.22 11.03
C LEU A 86 -13.95 -20.38 10.52
N ALA A 87 -14.88 -20.13 9.59
CA ALA A 87 -15.71 -21.16 8.98
C ALA A 87 -14.87 -22.16 8.16
N GLU A 88 -13.85 -21.69 7.43
CA GLU A 88 -12.92 -22.57 6.70
C GLU A 88 -12.07 -23.47 7.63
N ASN A 89 -11.81 -23.03 8.88
CA ASN A 89 -11.01 -23.78 9.85
C ASN A 89 -11.83 -24.66 10.82
N ILE A 90 -13.16 -24.64 10.75
CA ILE A 90 -14.05 -25.50 11.56
C ILE A 90 -14.40 -26.82 10.82
N PHE A 91 -14.08 -26.91 9.52
CA PHE A 91 -14.27 -28.11 8.70
C PHE A 91 -12.99 -28.97 8.51
N LEU A 92 -12.00 -28.82 9.38
CA LEU A 92 -10.86 -29.73 9.56
C LEU A 92 -10.83 -30.23 11.02
#